data_AF-A0A3E1DWT8-F1
#
_entry.id   AF-A0A3E1DWT8-F1
#
_cell.length_a   1.000
_cell.length_b   1.000
_cell.length_c   1.000
_cell.angle_alpha   90.00
_cell.angle_beta   90.00
_cell.angle_gamma   90.00
#
_symmetry.space_group_name_H-M   'P 1'
#
loop_
_entity.id
_entity.type
_entity.pdbx_description
1 polymer ?
#
loop_
_entity_poly.entity_id
_entity_poly.type
_entity_poly.pdbx_seq_one_letter_code
_entity_poly.pdbx_strand_id
1 'polypeptide(L)'
;MPPKKKKPESPNSRFVVTTVEVEGRSEQRIVELPAFNPAPWTDNTTLGIVGTSVTRVDATEKVTGRARYTADIVRPGQLYAAIVRSTIPKGKITRFDSSVAAKLPGVFDIIGPGDAPARTRLLPTDVLYAGQPIGAVCATSEAAARRAVQAIIVDYDRAPFASTFEDATAPEAPKVRPSGNLNPLGPVVLSRGNIDAGLIEADVVIEREYRTPVQLHTALEPHGSAAEWENDRLTIWESTQGIFRVRAEVAKGLGLPLTHVRVINDYMGGGFGAKNGAGAHTFIAALLARRTGRPVRCINDREGEQV
;
A
#
# COMPACT_ATOMS: atom_id res chain seq x y z
N MET A 1 20.85 -71.74 -14.55
CA MET A 1 21.38 -70.40 -14.23
C MET A 1 20.32 -69.63 -13.45
N PRO A 2 20.65 -69.08 -12.28
CA PRO A 2 19.71 -68.48 -11.33
C PRO A 2 19.18 -67.11 -11.80
N PRO A 3 18.01 -66.65 -11.32
CA PRO A 3 17.48 -65.33 -11.64
C PRO A 3 18.36 -64.22 -11.05
N LYS A 4 18.68 -63.21 -11.86
CA LYS A 4 19.43 -62.02 -11.43
C LYS A 4 18.64 -61.28 -10.34
N LYS A 5 19.22 -61.18 -9.14
CA LYS A 5 18.74 -60.31 -8.06
C LYS A 5 18.66 -58.86 -8.55
N LYS A 6 17.51 -58.20 -8.37
CA LYS A 6 17.38 -56.74 -8.50
C LYS A 6 18.34 -56.07 -7.50
N LYS A 7 19.13 -55.10 -7.96
CA LYS A 7 19.91 -54.21 -7.08
C LYS A 7 18.94 -53.43 -6.17
N PRO A 8 19.29 -53.21 -4.89
CA PRO A 8 18.49 -52.36 -4.01
C PRO A 8 18.53 -50.92 -4.54
N GLU A 9 17.37 -50.27 -4.60
CA GLU A 9 17.25 -48.84 -4.90
C GLU A 9 18.03 -48.04 -3.86
N SER A 10 18.87 -47.12 -4.34
CA SER A 10 19.62 -46.18 -3.50
C SER A 10 18.65 -45.26 -2.76
N PRO A 11 18.92 -44.89 -1.49
CA PRO A 11 18.03 -44.08 -0.70
C PRO A 11 17.86 -42.69 -1.32
N ASN A 12 16.60 -42.28 -1.52
CA ASN A 12 16.13 -40.98 -2.01
C ASN A 12 17.15 -39.84 -1.76
N SER A 13 17.86 -39.40 -2.80
CA SER A 13 18.66 -38.18 -2.68
C SER A 13 17.69 -37.02 -2.50
N ARG A 14 17.79 -36.33 -1.35
CA ARG A 14 17.03 -35.12 -1.01
C ARG A 14 17.23 -33.98 -2.02
N PHE A 15 18.12 -34.14 -2.99
CA PHE A 15 18.41 -33.19 -4.06
C PHE A 15 18.34 -33.88 -5.42
N VAL A 16 17.71 -33.24 -6.39
CA VAL A 16 17.69 -33.65 -7.81
C VAL A 16 18.18 -32.54 -8.71
N VAL A 17 18.94 -32.90 -9.75
CA VAL A 17 19.34 -31.99 -10.82
C VAL A 17 18.19 -31.93 -11.83
N THR A 18 17.60 -30.75 -12.02
CA THR A 18 16.56 -30.51 -13.04
C THR A 18 17.00 -29.42 -14.00
N THR A 19 16.57 -29.52 -15.26
CA THR A 19 16.78 -28.47 -16.26
C THR A 19 15.57 -27.55 -16.24
N VAL A 20 15.79 -26.26 -15.96
CA VAL A 20 14.74 -25.25 -16.03
C VAL A 20 14.99 -24.42 -17.29
N GLU A 21 13.97 -24.33 -18.15
CA GLU A 21 13.98 -23.39 -19.26
C GLU A 21 13.39 -22.06 -18.78
N VAL A 22 14.15 -20.98 -18.92
CA VAL A 22 13.70 -19.62 -18.64
C VAL A 22 14.03 -18.78 -19.86
N GLU A 23 13.00 -18.28 -20.52
CA GLU A 23 13.13 -17.33 -21.65
C GLU A 23 14.04 -17.87 -22.78
N GLY A 24 13.90 -19.15 -23.15
CA GLY A 24 14.68 -19.77 -24.22
C GLY A 24 16.11 -20.18 -23.83
N ARG A 25 16.50 -20.03 -22.56
CA ARG A 25 17.79 -20.49 -22.03
C ARG A 25 17.56 -21.63 -21.03
N SER A 26 18.32 -22.72 -21.19
CA SER A 26 18.25 -23.89 -20.30
C SER A 26 19.38 -23.84 -19.27
N GLU A 27 19.03 -23.89 -17.99
CA GLU A 27 19.98 -23.97 -16.88
C GLU A 27 19.75 -25.24 -16.06
N GLN A 28 20.81 -25.89 -15.60
CA GLN A 28 20.70 -26.98 -14.61
C GLN A 28 20.66 -26.41 -13.19
N ARG A 29 19.68 -26.85 -12.40
CA ARG A 29 19.53 -26.46 -10.99
C ARG A 29 19.42 -27.69 -10.10
N ILE A 30 20.08 -27.64 -8.94
CA ILE A 30 19.90 -28.62 -7.88
C ILE A 30 18.73 -28.16 -7.02
N VAL A 31 17.67 -28.97 -6.97
CA VAL A 31 16.46 -28.67 -6.21
C VAL A 31 16.34 -29.66 -5.06
N GLU A 32 16.11 -29.13 -3.86
CA GLU A 32 15.79 -29.95 -2.69
C GLU A 32 14.35 -30.50 -2.82
N LEU A 33 14.21 -31.82 -2.83
CA LEU A 33 12.90 -32.47 -2.76
C LEU A 33 12.42 -32.45 -1.31
N PRO A 34 11.20 -31.95 -1.04
CA PRO A 34 10.65 -32.01 0.29
C PRO A 34 10.53 -33.47 0.74
N ALA A 35 10.77 -33.72 2.03
CA ALA A 35 10.67 -35.06 2.63
C ALA A 35 9.28 -35.70 2.45
N PHE A 36 8.27 -34.86 2.21
CA PHE A 36 6.93 -35.25 1.82
C PHE A 36 6.51 -34.41 0.62
N ASN A 37 6.25 -35.08 -0.50
CA ASN A 37 5.63 -34.48 -1.66
C ASN A 37 4.28 -35.19 -1.89
N PRO A 38 3.15 -34.64 -1.41
CA PRO A 38 1.87 -35.28 -1.64
C PRO A 38 1.62 -35.38 -3.14
N ALA A 39 1.09 -36.52 -3.59
CA ALA A 39 0.62 -36.63 -4.96
C ALA A 39 -0.42 -35.52 -5.21
N PRO A 40 -0.37 -34.81 -6.35
CA PRO A 40 -1.37 -33.81 -6.67
C PRO A 40 -2.75 -34.48 -6.73
N TRP A 41 -3.79 -33.73 -6.36
CA TRP A 41 -5.15 -34.18 -6.60
C TRP A 41 -5.36 -34.36 -8.10
N THR A 42 -6.05 -35.44 -8.46
CA THR A 42 -6.48 -35.73 -9.82
C THR A 42 -7.93 -35.28 -10.00
N ASP A 43 -8.41 -35.18 -11.23
CA ASP A 43 -9.80 -34.83 -11.54
C ASP A 43 -10.83 -35.76 -10.85
N ASN A 44 -10.43 -37.00 -10.55
CA ASN A 44 -11.26 -38.00 -9.88
C ASN A 44 -11.08 -38.04 -8.35
N THR A 45 -10.24 -37.17 -7.78
CA THR A 45 -10.02 -37.15 -6.34
C THR A 45 -11.29 -36.64 -5.64
N THR A 46 -11.90 -37.49 -4.82
CA THR A 46 -13.03 -37.08 -3.97
C THR A 46 -12.52 -36.16 -2.86
N LEU A 47 -12.90 -34.89 -2.92
CA LEU A 47 -12.53 -33.87 -1.93
C LEU A 47 -13.65 -33.73 -0.88
N GLY A 48 -13.27 -33.54 0.39
CA GLY A 48 -14.24 -33.37 1.47
C GLY A 48 -14.81 -31.95 1.54
N ILE A 49 -13.93 -30.94 1.63
CA ILE A 49 -14.31 -29.54 1.86
C ILE A 49 -13.94 -28.64 0.67
N VAL A 50 -12.81 -28.91 0.03
CA VAL A 50 -12.31 -28.09 -1.10
C VAL A 50 -13.29 -28.16 -2.27
N GLY A 51 -13.71 -27.00 -2.77
CA GLY A 51 -14.71 -26.87 -3.83
C GLY A 51 -16.17 -26.83 -3.35
N THR A 52 -16.42 -27.05 -2.06
CA THR A 52 -17.78 -27.00 -1.48
C THR A 52 -18.12 -25.60 -0.95
N SER A 53 -19.42 -25.29 -0.89
CA SER A 53 -19.90 -24.04 -0.27
C SER A 53 -19.95 -24.20 1.26
N VAL A 54 -18.92 -23.69 1.94
CA VAL A 54 -18.85 -23.67 3.41
C VAL A 54 -19.08 -22.27 3.96
N THR A 55 -19.74 -22.18 5.12
CA THR A 55 -19.86 -20.93 5.85
C THR A 55 -18.47 -20.43 6.24
N ARG A 56 -18.16 -19.17 5.91
CA ARG A 56 -16.87 -18.57 6.28
C ARG A 56 -16.76 -18.45 7.79
N VAL A 57 -15.57 -18.69 8.32
CA VAL A 57 -15.26 -18.59 9.76
C VAL A 57 -15.58 -17.22 10.36
N ASP A 58 -15.50 -16.17 9.54
CA ASP A 58 -15.71 -14.78 9.92
C ASP A 58 -17.13 -14.25 9.62
N ALA A 59 -18.02 -15.11 9.13
CA ALA A 59 -19.35 -14.72 8.69
C ALA A 59 -20.22 -14.18 9.82
N THR A 60 -20.29 -14.92 10.95
CA THR A 60 -21.15 -14.57 12.09
C THR A 60 -20.84 -13.19 12.63
N GLU A 61 -19.56 -12.83 12.79
CA GLU A 61 -19.17 -11.53 13.31
C GLU A 61 -19.56 -10.40 12.35
N LYS A 62 -19.43 -10.62 11.03
CA LYS A 62 -19.80 -9.62 10.01
C LYS A 62 -21.30 -9.38 9.94
N VAL A 63 -22.11 -10.45 9.91
CA VAL A 63 -23.57 -10.32 9.76
C VAL A 63 -24.28 -9.86 11.04
N THR A 64 -23.61 -9.93 12.19
CA THR A 64 -24.15 -9.46 13.48
C THR A 64 -23.63 -8.09 13.88
N GLY A 65 -22.76 -7.46 13.08
CA GLY A 65 -22.12 -6.17 13.40
C GLY A 65 -21.10 -6.26 14.54
N ARG A 66 -20.61 -7.46 14.87
CA ARG A 66 -19.58 -7.70 15.90
C ARG A 66 -18.16 -7.61 15.35
N ALA A 67 -17.99 -7.74 14.04
CA ALA A 67 -16.71 -7.54 13.36
C ALA A 67 -16.21 -6.11 13.58
N ARG A 68 -15.01 -5.98 14.16
CA ARG A 68 -14.39 -4.69 14.47
C ARG A 68 -13.47 -4.27 13.34
N TYR A 69 -13.90 -3.31 12.56
CA TYR A 69 -13.09 -2.66 11.53
C TYR A 69 -12.16 -1.63 12.18
N THR A 70 -11.23 -1.08 11.41
CA THR A 70 -10.23 -0.15 11.96
C THR A 70 -10.91 1.14 12.45
N ALA A 71 -12.00 1.54 11.81
CA ALA A 71 -12.83 2.67 12.24
C ALA A 71 -13.51 2.48 13.61
N ASP A 72 -13.71 1.22 14.03
CA ASP A 72 -14.37 0.85 15.30
C ASP A 72 -13.38 0.75 16.47
N ILE A 73 -12.09 1.00 16.23
CA ILE A 73 -11.06 0.97 17.26
C ILE A 73 -11.10 2.27 18.08
N VAL A 74 -11.73 2.17 19.25
CA VAL A 74 -11.77 3.24 20.25
C VAL A 74 -10.78 2.94 21.37
N ARG A 75 -9.95 3.92 21.73
CA ARG A 75 -8.96 3.84 22.81
C ARG A 75 -9.24 4.90 23.89
N PRO A 76 -8.91 4.65 25.16
CA PRO A 76 -9.07 5.66 26.21
C PRO A 76 -8.31 6.95 25.87
N GLY A 77 -9.00 8.09 25.95
CA GLY A 77 -8.40 9.39 25.65
C GLY A 77 -7.99 9.58 24.18
N GLN A 78 -8.51 8.79 23.23
CA GLN A 78 -8.18 8.91 21.82
C GLN A 78 -8.48 10.31 21.24
N LEU A 79 -7.57 10.81 20.41
CA LEU A 79 -7.73 12.00 19.59
C LEU A 79 -8.03 11.62 18.14
N TYR A 80 -8.59 12.54 17.38
CA TYR A 80 -9.00 12.36 15.99
C TYR A 80 -8.17 13.27 15.11
N ALA A 81 -7.49 12.69 14.12
CA ALA A 81 -6.68 13.41 13.16
C ALA A 81 -7.38 13.56 11.82
N ALA A 82 -7.33 14.78 11.28
CA ALA A 82 -7.78 15.11 9.92
C ALA A 82 -6.59 15.61 9.09
N ILE A 83 -6.52 15.18 7.84
CA ILE A 83 -5.43 15.49 6.92
C ILE A 83 -5.70 16.82 6.21
N VAL A 84 -4.70 17.70 6.19
CA VAL A 84 -4.68 18.89 5.34
C VAL A 84 -4.13 18.47 3.98
N ARG A 85 -4.88 18.74 2.92
CA ARG A 85 -4.56 18.32 1.55
C ARG A 85 -4.25 19.50 0.66
N SER A 86 -3.37 19.30 -0.31
CA SER A 86 -3.04 20.30 -1.32
C SER A 86 -4.26 20.66 -2.17
N THR A 87 -4.46 21.96 -2.41
CA THR A 87 -5.48 22.50 -3.33
C THR A 87 -4.94 22.76 -4.74
N ILE A 88 -3.67 22.42 -4.99
CA ILE A 88 -3.02 22.55 -6.30
C ILE A 88 -2.48 21.18 -6.77
N PRO A 89 -2.39 20.94 -8.09
CA PRO A 89 -1.85 19.68 -8.63
C PRO A 89 -0.32 19.63 -8.63
N LYS A 90 0.35 20.79 -8.68
CA LYS A 90 1.81 20.90 -8.76
C LYS A 90 2.29 22.27 -8.31
N GLY A 91 3.34 22.30 -7.50
CA GLY A 91 3.96 23.53 -7.04
C GLY A 91 4.74 23.31 -5.75
N LYS A 92 4.99 24.40 -5.03
CA LYS A 92 5.70 24.39 -3.75
C LYS A 92 4.93 25.19 -2.72
N ILE A 93 4.85 24.67 -1.50
CA ILE A 93 4.31 25.41 -0.35
C ILE A 93 5.31 26.49 0.03
N THR A 94 4.89 27.75 -0.04
CA THR A 94 5.70 28.90 0.38
C THR A 94 5.37 29.33 1.81
N ARG A 95 4.15 29.06 2.27
CA ARG A 95 3.72 29.28 3.66
C ARG A 95 2.70 28.23 4.08
N PHE A 96 2.84 27.78 5.32
CA PHE A 96 1.85 26.95 6.01
C PHE A 96 1.57 27.60 7.37
N ASP A 97 0.44 28.29 7.49
CA ASP A 97 0.05 29.01 8.70
C ASP A 97 -1.11 28.31 9.40
N SER A 98 -0.79 27.75 10.56
CA SER A 98 -1.72 27.04 11.44
C SER A 98 -2.11 27.86 12.68
N SER A 99 -1.73 29.13 12.77
CA SER A 99 -1.86 29.95 13.98
C SER A 99 -3.31 30.15 14.43
N VAL A 100 -4.26 30.25 13.49
CA VAL A 100 -5.71 30.31 13.77
C VAL A 100 -6.23 28.95 14.19
N ALA A 101 -5.92 27.91 13.41
CA ALA A 101 -6.33 26.53 13.67
C ALA A 101 -5.89 26.04 15.06
N ALA A 102 -4.65 26.36 15.47
CA ALA A 102 -4.09 25.96 16.75
C ALA A 102 -4.84 26.54 17.97
N LYS A 103 -5.58 27.64 17.80
CA LYS A 103 -6.35 28.29 18.87
C LYS A 103 -7.81 27.79 18.94
N LEU A 104 -8.23 26.96 17.99
CA LEU A 104 -9.61 26.48 17.97
C LEU A 104 -9.89 25.50 19.12
N PRO A 105 -11.09 25.57 19.74
CA PRO A 105 -11.44 24.66 20.83
C PRO A 105 -11.32 23.19 20.43
N GLY A 106 -10.62 22.43 21.27
CA GLY A 106 -10.43 20.98 21.10
C GLY A 106 -9.24 20.57 20.24
N VAL A 107 -8.56 21.50 19.57
CA VAL A 107 -7.30 21.21 18.85
C VAL A 107 -6.19 20.92 19.85
N PHE A 108 -5.42 19.87 19.61
CA PHE A 108 -4.39 19.37 20.52
C PHE A 108 -2.98 19.55 19.95
N ASP A 109 -2.78 19.20 18.68
CA ASP A 109 -1.51 19.39 17.97
C ASP A 109 -1.75 19.49 16.46
N ILE A 110 -0.81 20.11 15.75
CA ILE A 110 -0.81 20.28 14.29
C ILE A 110 0.59 19.95 13.79
N ILE A 111 0.67 19.12 12.75
CA ILE A 111 1.92 18.83 12.03
C ILE A 111 1.81 19.32 10.59
N GLY A 112 2.89 19.89 10.07
CA GLY A 112 3.01 20.41 8.72
C GLY A 112 4.33 20.03 8.06
N PRO A 113 4.74 20.77 7.02
CA PRO A 113 5.98 20.48 6.31
C PRO A 113 7.21 20.56 7.22
N GLY A 114 8.01 19.49 7.25
CA GLY A 114 9.22 19.38 8.07
C GLY A 114 9.01 18.75 9.45
N ASP A 115 7.76 18.54 9.90
CA ASP A 115 7.48 17.89 11.20
C ASP A 115 7.64 16.36 11.19
N ALA A 116 7.77 15.75 10.00
CA ALA A 116 7.91 14.32 9.84
C ALA A 116 9.36 13.92 9.53
N PRO A 117 9.84 12.74 9.99
CA PRO A 117 11.16 12.25 9.61
C PRO A 117 11.29 12.15 8.09
N ALA A 118 12.36 12.70 7.50
CA ALA A 118 12.56 12.76 6.04
C ALA A 118 12.42 11.40 5.33
N ARG A 119 12.77 10.29 6.03
CA ARG A 119 12.63 8.92 5.52
C ARG A 119 11.18 8.50 5.22
N THR A 120 10.20 9.12 5.86
CA THR A 120 8.77 8.86 5.62
C THR A 120 8.25 9.51 4.34
N ARG A 121 8.94 10.55 3.83
CA ARG A 121 8.47 11.41 2.74
C ARG A 121 7.08 12.03 2.99
N LEU A 122 6.64 12.08 4.25
CA LEU A 122 5.35 12.61 4.67
C LEU A 122 5.40 14.14 4.76
N LEU A 123 4.29 14.79 4.42
CA LEU A 123 4.11 16.25 4.48
C LEU A 123 5.24 17.02 3.77
N PRO A 124 5.56 16.72 2.49
CA PRO A 124 6.62 17.45 1.79
C PRO A 124 6.18 18.88 1.49
N THR A 125 7.15 19.76 1.25
CA THR A 125 6.90 21.13 0.75
C THR A 125 6.57 21.14 -0.74
N ASP A 126 7.11 20.20 -1.52
CA ASP A 126 6.80 20.06 -2.94
C ASP A 126 5.50 19.28 -3.14
N VAL A 127 4.56 19.87 -3.86
CA VAL A 127 3.30 19.24 -4.26
C VAL A 127 3.48 18.60 -5.63
N LEU A 128 3.13 17.32 -5.76
CA LEU A 128 3.28 16.54 -6.98
C LEU A 128 1.96 16.06 -7.58
N TYR A 129 0.87 16.11 -6.83
CA TYR A 129 -0.47 15.76 -7.28
C TYR A 129 -1.53 16.50 -6.46
N ALA A 130 -2.74 16.62 -7.02
CA ALA A 130 -3.88 17.23 -6.34
C ALA A 130 -4.26 16.40 -5.11
N GLY A 131 -4.69 17.03 -4.02
CA GLY A 131 -5.07 16.30 -2.80
C GLY A 131 -3.93 15.72 -1.98
N GLN A 132 -2.67 15.90 -2.39
CA GLN A 132 -1.49 15.40 -1.65
C GLN A 132 -1.53 15.83 -0.18
N PRO A 133 -1.31 14.91 0.79
CA PRO A 133 -1.20 15.25 2.21
C PRO A 133 -0.03 16.21 2.48
N ILE A 134 -0.33 17.37 3.05
CA ILE A 134 0.64 18.45 3.33
C ILE A 134 0.67 18.86 4.81
N GLY A 135 -0.34 18.47 5.58
CA GLY A 135 -0.39 18.66 7.02
C GLY A 135 -1.41 17.74 7.68
N ALA A 136 -1.53 17.82 9.00
CA ALA A 136 -2.59 17.20 9.76
C ALA A 136 -2.86 17.92 11.07
N VAL A 137 -4.10 17.86 11.54
CA VAL A 137 -4.53 18.36 12.84
C VAL A 137 -5.05 17.20 13.66
N CYS A 138 -4.68 17.06 14.94
CA CYS A 138 -5.42 16.22 15.88
C CYS A 138 -6.23 17.05 16.88
N ALA A 139 -7.43 16.57 17.18
CA ALA A 139 -8.36 17.23 18.10
C ALA A 139 -9.14 16.22 18.94
N THR A 140 -9.90 16.70 19.92
CA THR A 140 -10.73 15.88 20.81
C THR A 140 -11.93 15.23 20.13
N SER A 141 -12.29 15.67 18.93
CA SER A 141 -13.34 15.06 18.09
C SER A 141 -13.00 15.20 16.61
N GLU A 142 -13.57 14.32 15.79
CA GLU A 142 -13.42 14.38 14.34
C GLU A 142 -13.94 15.72 13.76
N ALA A 143 -15.09 16.20 14.26
CA ALA A 143 -15.65 17.48 13.83
C ALA A 143 -14.72 18.67 14.15
N ALA A 144 -14.08 18.67 15.32
CA ALA A 144 -13.11 19.70 15.68
C ALA A 144 -11.86 19.66 14.80
N ALA A 145 -11.33 18.46 14.52
CA ALA A 145 -10.17 18.29 13.64
C ALA A 145 -10.47 18.78 12.22
N ARG A 146 -11.63 18.39 11.65
CA ARG A 146 -12.08 18.80 10.32
C ARG A 146 -12.29 20.31 10.23
N ARG A 147 -12.91 20.93 11.25
CA ARG A 147 -13.07 22.38 11.33
C ARG A 147 -11.70 23.09 11.36
N ALA A 148 -10.75 22.54 12.10
CA ALA A 148 -9.43 23.14 12.22
C ALA A 148 -8.60 23.05 10.94
N VAL A 149 -8.74 21.98 10.16
CA VAL A 149 -8.14 21.88 8.81
C VAL A 149 -8.59 23.05 7.92
N GLN A 150 -9.86 23.47 8.00
CA GLN A 150 -10.38 24.60 7.20
C GLN A 150 -9.83 25.96 7.63
N ALA A 151 -9.25 26.06 8.83
CA ALA A 151 -8.66 27.30 9.35
C ALA A 151 -7.15 27.43 9.07
N ILE A 152 -6.55 26.45 8.40
CA ILE A 152 -5.14 26.48 8.00
C ILE A 152 -5.02 27.23 6.68
N ILE A 153 -4.11 28.21 6.64
CA ILE A 153 -3.82 29.00 5.45
C ILE A 153 -2.56 28.44 4.81
N VAL A 154 -2.65 28.08 3.53
CA VAL A 154 -1.50 27.57 2.77
C VAL A 154 -1.32 28.43 1.52
N ASP A 155 -0.13 29.02 1.40
CA ASP A 155 0.26 29.76 0.20
C ASP A 155 1.14 28.86 -0.67
N TYR A 156 0.92 28.94 -1.99
CA TYR A 156 1.61 28.12 -2.96
C TYR A 156 2.27 28.96 -4.05
N ASP A 157 3.48 28.54 -4.43
CA ASP A 157 4.07 28.86 -5.73
C ASP A 157 3.66 27.76 -6.72
N ARG A 158 2.74 28.08 -7.63
CA ARG A 158 2.13 27.10 -8.56
C ARG A 158 3.08 26.83 -9.72
N ALA A 159 3.16 25.56 -10.14
CA ALA A 159 3.96 25.18 -11.29
C ALA A 159 3.11 24.47 -12.35
N PRO A 160 3.53 24.50 -13.63
CA PRO A 160 2.90 23.71 -14.69
C PRO A 160 2.89 22.22 -14.37
N PHE A 161 1.84 21.51 -14.80
CA PHE A 161 1.62 20.09 -14.53
C PHE A 161 1.20 19.33 -15.80
N ALA A 162 1.39 18.01 -15.78
CA ALA A 162 0.90 17.09 -16.79
C ALA A 162 0.01 16.04 -16.11
N SER A 163 -1.11 15.69 -16.75
CA SER A 163 -2.11 14.78 -16.16
C SER A 163 -2.44 13.57 -17.02
N THR A 164 -2.10 13.62 -18.31
CA THR A 164 -2.22 12.51 -19.25
C THR A 164 -0.85 11.96 -19.64
N PHE A 165 -0.84 10.78 -20.26
CA PHE A 165 0.38 10.21 -20.83
C PHE A 165 0.95 11.13 -21.92
N GLU A 166 0.08 11.63 -22.78
CA GLU A 166 0.43 12.53 -23.88
C GLU A 166 1.08 13.82 -23.35
N ASP A 167 0.47 14.48 -22.35
CA ASP A 167 1.02 15.68 -21.74
C ASP A 167 2.38 15.41 -21.10
N ALA A 168 2.55 14.25 -20.44
CA ALA A 168 3.76 13.91 -19.71
C ALA A 168 4.92 13.46 -20.62
N THR A 169 4.64 13.10 -21.87
CA THR A 169 5.63 12.63 -22.85
C THR A 169 5.91 13.62 -23.98
N ALA A 170 5.20 14.74 -24.04
CA ALA A 170 5.46 15.81 -24.99
C ALA A 170 6.90 16.36 -24.87
N PRO A 171 7.51 16.90 -25.96
CA PRO A 171 8.88 17.41 -25.95
C PRO A 171 9.19 18.42 -24.83
N GLU A 172 8.21 19.28 -24.53
CA GLU A 172 8.30 20.32 -23.49
C GLU A 172 7.40 20.02 -22.28
N ALA A 173 7.16 18.73 -22.02
CA ALA A 173 6.31 18.29 -20.92
C ALA A 173 6.82 18.82 -19.57
N PRO A 174 5.94 19.38 -18.72
CA PRO A 174 6.34 19.73 -17.37
C PRO A 174 6.75 18.48 -16.58
N LYS A 175 7.77 18.63 -15.74
CA LYS A 175 8.27 17.52 -14.91
C LYS A 175 7.28 17.18 -13.79
N VAL A 176 6.59 16.06 -13.93
CA VAL A 176 5.73 15.48 -12.90
C VAL A 176 6.56 15.13 -11.66
N ARG A 177 7.73 14.51 -11.85
CA ARG A 177 8.70 14.21 -10.77
C ARG A 177 10.04 14.91 -11.00
N PRO A 178 10.83 15.19 -9.94
CA PRO A 178 12.15 15.82 -10.09
C PRO A 178 13.10 15.05 -11.02
N SER A 179 13.01 13.72 -11.04
CA SER A 179 13.82 12.84 -11.89
C SER A 179 13.37 12.79 -13.36
N GLY A 180 12.29 13.47 -13.73
CA GLY A 180 11.65 13.38 -15.05
C GLY A 180 10.37 12.54 -15.07
N ASN A 181 9.77 12.41 -16.25
CA ASN A 181 8.47 11.74 -16.43
C ASN A 181 8.59 10.27 -16.82
N LEU A 182 9.78 9.83 -17.24
CA LEU A 182 10.06 8.45 -17.62
C LEU A 182 10.53 7.62 -16.43
N ASN A 183 10.22 6.33 -16.45
CA ASN A 183 10.78 5.38 -15.49
C ASN A 183 12.30 5.28 -15.70
N PRO A 184 13.14 5.56 -14.69
CA PRO A 184 14.59 5.48 -14.83
C PRO A 184 15.11 4.07 -15.11
N LEU A 185 14.30 3.03 -14.85
CA LEU A 185 14.64 1.64 -15.19
C LEU A 185 14.35 1.30 -16.66
N GLY A 186 13.75 2.21 -17.43
CA GLY A 186 13.32 1.96 -18.80
C GLY A 186 12.07 1.07 -18.89
N PRO A 187 11.61 0.79 -20.12
CA PRO A 187 10.51 -0.14 -20.36
C PRO A 187 10.94 -1.59 -20.10
N VAL A 188 10.01 -2.43 -19.65
CA VAL A 188 10.21 -3.88 -19.66
C VAL A 188 10.09 -4.35 -21.11
N VAL A 189 11.21 -4.80 -21.69
CA VAL A 189 11.25 -5.34 -23.05
C VAL A 189 11.17 -6.86 -22.97
N LEU A 190 10.07 -7.43 -23.45
CA LEU A 190 9.90 -8.86 -23.62
C LEU A 190 10.07 -9.20 -25.11
N SER A 191 10.88 -10.21 -25.42
CA SER A 191 11.08 -10.69 -26.79
C SER A 191 11.07 -12.21 -26.80
N ARG A 192 10.45 -12.79 -27.83
CA ARG A 192 10.41 -14.24 -28.06
C ARG A 192 10.41 -14.49 -29.56
N GLY A 193 11.41 -15.23 -30.05
CA GLY A 193 11.57 -15.50 -31.48
C GLY A 193 12.00 -14.26 -32.28
N ASN A 194 11.62 -14.22 -33.57
CA ASN A 194 11.88 -13.10 -34.47
C ASN A 194 10.54 -12.48 -34.91
N ILE A 195 10.21 -11.33 -34.33
CA ILE A 195 8.94 -10.63 -34.58
C ILE A 195 8.85 -10.13 -36.02
N ASP A 196 9.94 -9.57 -36.56
CA ASP A 196 9.95 -9.00 -37.92
C ASP A 196 9.69 -10.08 -38.98
N ALA A 197 10.32 -11.24 -38.84
CA ALA A 197 10.06 -12.39 -39.71
C ALA A 197 8.61 -12.87 -39.58
N GLY A 198 8.09 -12.98 -38.35
CA GLY A 198 6.72 -13.40 -38.10
C GLY A 198 5.66 -12.45 -38.69
N LEU A 199 5.92 -11.13 -38.68
CA LEU A 199 5.02 -10.15 -39.30
C LEU A 199 5.02 -10.23 -40.83
N ILE A 200 6.15 -10.55 -41.45
CA ILE A 200 6.27 -10.73 -42.91
C ILE A 200 5.57 -12.00 -43.37
N GLU A 201 5.70 -13.09 -42.61
CA GLU A 201 5.16 -14.41 -42.94
C GLU A 201 3.65 -14.54 -42.64
N ALA A 202 3.07 -13.62 -41.87
CA ALA A 202 1.69 -13.69 -41.45
C ALA A 202 0.70 -13.46 -42.61
N ASP A 203 -0.31 -14.33 -42.73
CA ASP A 203 -1.41 -14.16 -43.69
C ASP A 203 -2.28 -12.92 -43.38
N VAL A 204 -2.39 -12.56 -42.10
CA VAL A 204 -3.18 -11.42 -41.61
C VAL A 204 -2.48 -10.74 -40.44
N VAL A 205 -2.38 -9.41 -40.49
CA VAL A 205 -1.91 -8.56 -39.40
C VAL A 205 -3.04 -7.61 -38.97
N ILE A 206 -3.33 -7.57 -37.66
CA ILE A 206 -4.33 -6.67 -37.08
C ILE A 206 -3.64 -5.75 -36.07
N GLU A 207 -3.63 -4.46 -36.37
CA GLU A 207 -3.12 -3.42 -35.48
C GLU A 207 -4.28 -2.61 -34.87
N ARG A 208 -4.30 -2.47 -33.54
CA ARG A 208 -5.32 -1.74 -32.79
C ARG A 208 -4.72 -1.08 -31.57
N GLU A 209 -5.23 0.11 -31.23
CA GLU A 209 -4.93 0.79 -29.97
C GLU A 209 -6.11 0.59 -29.00
N TYR A 210 -5.79 0.24 -27.75
CA TYR A 210 -6.77 0.08 -26.68
C TYR A 210 -6.36 0.94 -25.49
N ARG A 211 -7.36 1.56 -24.84
CA ARG A 211 -7.18 2.37 -23.64
C ARG A 211 -8.19 1.96 -22.59
N THR A 212 -7.78 1.98 -21.34
CA THR A 212 -8.66 1.80 -20.18
C THR A 212 -8.63 3.07 -19.33
N PRO A 213 -9.78 3.50 -18.77
CA PRO A 213 -9.80 4.65 -17.88
C PRO A 213 -9.11 4.34 -16.56
N VAL A 214 -8.77 5.38 -15.81
CA VAL A 214 -8.37 5.24 -14.40
C VAL A 214 -9.54 4.63 -13.63
N GLN A 215 -9.27 3.57 -12.87
CA GLN A 215 -10.25 2.91 -12.00
C GLN A 215 -9.84 3.10 -10.54
N LEU A 216 -10.81 3.48 -9.71
CA LEU A 216 -10.62 3.63 -8.27
C LEU A 216 -11.16 2.38 -7.56
N HIS A 217 -10.37 1.87 -6.62
CA HIS A 217 -10.67 0.65 -5.86
C HIS A 217 -12.01 0.72 -5.11
N THR A 218 -12.36 1.91 -4.62
CA THR A 218 -13.67 2.22 -4.02
C THR A 218 -14.10 1.20 -2.94
N ALA A 219 -13.16 0.82 -2.07
CA ALA A 219 -13.48 0.04 -0.87
C ALA A 219 -14.46 0.82 0.01
N LEU A 220 -15.45 0.13 0.59
CA LEU A 220 -16.48 0.77 1.42
C LEU A 220 -15.88 1.36 2.71
N GLU A 221 -14.91 0.68 3.32
CA GLU A 221 -14.11 1.25 4.40
C GLU A 221 -12.97 2.10 3.77
N PRO A 222 -12.85 3.40 4.09
CA PRO A 222 -11.71 4.23 3.68
C PRO A 222 -10.38 3.73 4.27
N HIS A 223 -9.24 4.21 3.75
CA HIS A 223 -7.96 4.03 4.42
C HIS A 223 -7.97 4.77 5.76
N GLY A 224 -7.40 4.13 6.77
CA GLY A 224 -7.38 4.68 8.10
C GLY A 224 -6.65 3.81 9.10
N SER A 225 -6.18 4.45 10.16
CA SER A 225 -5.44 3.81 11.23
C SER A 225 -5.76 4.44 12.59
N ALA A 226 -5.54 3.67 13.65
CA ALA A 226 -5.38 4.18 15.00
C ALA A 226 -4.00 3.77 15.51
N ALA A 227 -3.28 4.70 16.14
CA ALA A 227 -1.95 4.44 16.67
C ALA A 227 -1.88 4.81 18.15
N GLU A 228 -1.14 4.03 18.92
CA GLU A 228 -0.82 4.33 20.31
C GLU A 228 0.64 3.98 20.61
N TRP A 229 1.23 4.72 21.55
CA TRP A 229 2.58 4.49 22.02
C TRP A 229 2.57 4.10 23.49
N GLU A 230 3.37 3.07 23.81
CA GLU A 230 3.75 2.70 25.17
C GLU A 230 5.27 2.77 25.25
N ASN A 231 5.79 3.84 25.84
CA ASN A 231 7.21 4.18 25.82
C ASN A 231 7.76 4.25 24.38
N ASP A 232 8.60 3.31 24.00
CA ASP A 232 9.24 3.19 22.69
C ASP A 232 8.56 2.15 21.78
N ARG A 233 7.43 1.57 22.21
CA ARG A 233 6.66 0.58 21.45
C ARG A 233 5.43 1.24 20.82
N LEU A 234 5.25 1.00 19.54
CA LEU A 234 4.16 1.51 18.73
C LEU A 234 3.21 0.38 18.35
N THR A 235 1.93 0.53 18.71
CA THR A 235 0.84 -0.34 18.22
C THR A 235 -0.01 0.45 17.23
N ILE A 236 -0.28 -0.13 16.06
CA ILE A 236 -1.12 0.43 15.01
C ILE A 236 -2.22 -0.57 14.67
N TRP A 237 -3.47 -0.13 14.76
CA TRP A 237 -4.59 -0.77 14.07
C TRP A 237 -4.73 -0.14 12.70
N GLU A 238 -4.65 -0.94 11.65
CA GLU A 238 -4.52 -0.46 10.28
C GLU A 238 -5.49 -1.21 9.37
N SER A 239 -6.21 -0.48 8.52
CA SER A 239 -7.01 -1.08 7.44
C SER A 239 -6.07 -1.53 6.31
N THR A 240 -5.59 -2.77 6.36
CA THR A 240 -4.56 -3.28 5.44
C THR A 240 -4.71 -4.73 5.01
N GLN A 241 -4.26 -5.02 3.79
CA GLN A 241 -4.01 -6.35 3.24
C GLN A 241 -2.63 -6.91 3.64
N GLY A 242 -1.72 -6.09 4.19
CA GLY A 242 -0.30 -6.42 4.33
C GLY A 242 0.32 -5.96 5.65
N ILE A 243 -0.12 -6.49 6.80
CA ILE A 243 0.37 -6.09 8.13
C ILE A 243 1.90 -6.13 8.28
N PHE A 244 2.58 -7.11 7.69
CA PHE A 244 4.04 -7.22 7.78
C PHE A 244 4.75 -6.15 6.96
N ARG A 245 4.19 -5.79 5.81
CA ARG A 245 4.71 -4.72 4.96
C ARG A 245 4.54 -3.35 5.64
N VAL A 246 3.36 -3.08 6.18
CA VAL A 246 3.10 -1.87 6.99
C VAL A 246 4.09 -1.80 8.15
N ARG A 247 4.28 -2.89 8.90
CA ARG A 247 5.23 -2.94 10.03
C ARG A 247 6.66 -2.59 9.59
N ALA A 248 7.13 -3.16 8.48
CA ALA A 248 8.47 -2.92 7.96
C ALA A 248 8.65 -1.46 7.48
N GLU A 249 7.66 -0.92 6.76
CA GLU A 249 7.68 0.45 6.26
C GLU A 249 7.62 1.47 7.40
N VAL A 250 6.79 1.25 8.42
CA VAL A 250 6.72 2.09 9.63
C VAL A 250 8.03 2.05 10.41
N ALA A 251 8.57 0.85 10.67
CA ALA A 251 9.83 0.70 11.39
C ALA A 251 10.97 1.44 10.67
N LYS A 252 11.08 1.28 9.35
CA LYS A 252 12.06 2.00 8.52
C LYS A 252 11.83 3.51 8.52
N GLY A 253 10.59 3.94 8.34
CA GLY A 253 10.22 5.36 8.25
C GLY A 253 10.49 6.13 9.54
N LEU A 254 10.17 5.53 10.68
CA LEU A 254 10.34 6.12 12.01
C LEU A 254 11.68 5.79 12.67
N GLY A 255 12.52 4.95 12.05
CA GLY A 255 13.82 4.55 12.58
C GLY A 255 13.73 3.68 13.84
N LEU A 256 12.73 2.79 13.90
CA LEU A 256 12.48 1.90 15.03
C LEU A 256 12.98 0.49 14.75
N PRO A 257 13.37 -0.28 15.77
CA PRO A 257 13.50 -1.72 15.66
C PRO A 257 12.17 -2.35 15.21
N LEU A 258 12.22 -3.37 14.35
CA LEU A 258 11.02 -4.06 13.87
C LEU A 258 10.19 -4.66 15.02
N THR A 259 10.85 -5.07 16.11
CA THR A 259 10.25 -5.61 17.33
C THR A 259 9.53 -4.56 18.19
N HIS A 260 9.66 -3.27 17.87
CA HIS A 260 9.00 -2.17 18.57
C HIS A 260 7.76 -1.69 17.82
N VAL A 261 7.43 -2.28 16.68
CA VAL A 261 6.23 -1.95 15.89
C VAL A 261 5.32 -3.15 15.81
N ARG A 262 4.08 -2.99 16.30
CA ARG A 262 3.01 -3.97 16.19
C ARG A 262 1.92 -3.42 15.28
N VAL A 263 1.54 -4.18 14.25
CA VAL A 263 0.42 -3.84 13.36
C VAL A 263 -0.66 -4.90 13.52
N ILE A 264 -1.89 -4.44 13.71
CA ILE A 264 -3.09 -5.26 13.93
C ILE A 264 -4.11 -4.91 12.86
N ASN A 265 -4.72 -5.93 12.25
CA ASN A 265 -5.87 -5.79 11.36
C ASN A 265 -6.84 -6.94 11.67
N ASP A 266 -7.90 -6.63 12.42
CA ASP A 266 -8.92 -7.61 12.79
C ASP A 266 -9.85 -7.85 11.59
N TYR A 267 -10.46 -6.76 11.08
CA TYR A 267 -11.30 -6.74 9.89
C TYR A 267 -10.96 -5.57 8.96
N MET A 268 -11.13 -5.80 7.66
CA MET A 268 -10.93 -4.80 6.60
C MET A 268 -12.13 -4.80 5.64
N GLY A 269 -12.68 -3.61 5.37
CA GLY A 269 -13.86 -3.39 4.53
C GLY A 269 -13.52 -3.22 3.04
N GLY A 270 -12.68 -4.13 2.53
CA GLY A 270 -12.19 -4.12 1.14
C GLY A 270 -10.89 -3.33 0.96
N GLY A 271 -10.14 -3.70 -0.08
CA GLY A 271 -8.86 -3.07 -0.43
C GLY A 271 -8.57 -3.16 -1.93
N PHE A 272 -8.85 -4.30 -2.55
CA PHE A 272 -8.74 -4.52 -4.01
C PHE A 272 -7.35 -4.20 -4.60
N GLY A 273 -6.30 -4.18 -3.77
CA GLY A 273 -4.94 -3.81 -4.16
C GLY A 273 -4.45 -2.47 -3.60
N ALA A 274 -5.34 -1.60 -3.11
CA ALA A 274 -4.97 -0.28 -2.59
C ALA A 274 -4.26 -0.34 -1.23
N LYS A 275 -4.66 -1.28 -0.37
CA LYS A 275 -4.33 -1.29 1.06
C LYS A 275 -3.11 -2.15 1.41
N ASN A 276 -2.02 -2.04 0.66
CA ASN A 276 -0.89 -2.97 0.77
C ASN A 276 0.31 -2.47 1.59
N GLY A 277 0.32 -1.21 2.04
CA GLY A 277 1.45 -0.61 2.75
C GLY A 277 1.03 0.54 3.66
N ALA A 278 1.99 1.12 4.36
CA ALA A 278 1.77 2.27 5.24
C ALA A 278 1.47 3.51 4.40
N GLY A 279 0.39 4.22 4.75
CA GLY A 279 -0.04 5.45 4.08
C GLY A 279 0.25 6.70 4.91
N ALA A 280 -0.18 7.86 4.39
CA ALA A 280 -0.06 9.11 5.12
C ALA A 280 -0.80 9.07 6.46
N HIS A 281 -2.02 8.50 6.47
CA HIS A 281 -2.83 8.31 7.67
C HIS A 281 -2.10 7.48 8.74
N THR A 282 -1.37 6.42 8.36
CA THR A 282 -0.55 5.59 9.25
C THR A 282 0.52 6.41 9.97
N PHE A 283 1.33 7.16 9.22
CA PHE A 283 2.41 7.96 9.81
C PHE A 283 1.89 9.15 10.59
N ILE A 284 0.82 9.81 10.13
CA ILE A 284 0.16 10.91 10.84
C ILE A 284 -0.34 10.45 12.21
N ALA A 285 -1.08 9.34 12.27
CA ALA A 285 -1.55 8.77 13.51
C ALA A 285 -0.39 8.46 14.46
N ALA A 286 0.67 7.78 13.97
CA ALA A 286 1.83 7.44 14.78
C ALA A 286 2.57 8.67 15.32
N LEU A 287 2.82 9.69 14.49
CA LEU A 287 3.57 10.89 14.90
C LEU A 287 2.77 11.73 15.90
N LEU A 288 1.50 11.98 15.63
CA LEU A 288 0.65 12.76 16.55
C LEU A 288 0.41 12.00 17.86
N ALA A 289 0.28 10.66 17.82
CA ALA A 289 0.15 9.88 19.05
C ALA A 289 1.39 9.99 19.93
N ARG A 290 2.59 10.00 19.31
CA ARG A 290 3.85 10.19 20.03
C ARG A 290 3.98 11.58 20.63
N ARG A 291 3.65 12.62 19.86
CA ARG A 291 3.78 14.03 20.30
C ARG A 291 2.81 14.37 21.42
N THR A 292 1.60 13.82 21.37
CA THR A 292 0.54 14.12 22.34
C THR A 292 0.52 13.18 23.54
N GLY A 293 1.21 12.04 23.47
CA GLY A 293 1.14 10.99 24.49
C GLY A 293 -0.24 10.33 24.59
N ARG A 294 -1.08 10.46 23.55
CA ARG A 294 -2.45 9.94 23.50
C ARG A 294 -2.64 9.09 22.25
N PRO A 295 -3.52 8.07 22.26
CA PRO A 295 -3.88 7.37 21.03
C PRO A 295 -4.46 8.34 19.99
N VAL A 296 -4.12 8.19 18.72
CA VAL A 296 -4.64 9.02 17.63
C VAL A 296 -5.24 8.15 16.54
N ARG A 297 -6.46 8.47 16.12
CA ARG A 297 -7.14 7.87 14.97
C ARG A 297 -7.08 8.81 13.78
N CYS A 298 -6.57 8.37 12.64
CA CYS A 298 -6.55 9.11 11.38
C CYS A 298 -7.21 8.27 10.28
N ILE A 299 -8.38 8.69 9.80
CA ILE A 299 -9.15 7.97 8.77
C ILE A 299 -9.60 8.99 7.72
N ASN A 300 -9.46 8.65 6.46
CA ASN A 300 -9.98 9.46 5.36
C ASN A 300 -11.51 9.52 5.43
N ASP A 301 -12.10 10.65 5.04
CA ASP A 301 -13.48 10.62 4.53
C ASP A 301 -13.52 9.98 3.13
N ARG A 302 -14.75 9.81 2.61
CA ARG A 302 -14.94 9.30 1.25
C ARG A 302 -14.31 10.19 0.19
N GLU A 303 -14.35 11.51 0.35
CA GLU A 303 -13.72 12.42 -0.60
C GLU A 303 -12.20 12.23 -0.61
N GLY A 304 -11.54 12.42 0.54
CA GLY A 304 -10.10 12.27 0.71
C GLY A 304 -9.53 10.88 0.45
N GLU A 305 -10.37 9.84 0.42
CA GLU A 305 -10.01 8.49 -0.03
C GLU A 305 -9.79 8.41 -1.56
N GLN A 306 -10.42 9.31 -2.31
CA GLN A 306 -10.44 9.31 -3.77
C GLN A 306 -9.64 10.46 -4.39
N VAL A 307 -8.99 11.30 -3.55
CA VAL A 307 -8.11 12.42 -3.98
C VAL A 307 -6.64 12.10 -3.78
#